data_AF-A0AAV2HGF9-F1
#
_entry.id   AF-A0AAV2HGF9-F1
#
_cell.length_a   1.000
_cell.length_b   1.000
_cell.length_c   1.000
_cell.angle_alpha   90.00
_cell.angle_beta   90.00
_cell.angle_gamma   90.00
#
_symmetry.space_group_name_H-M   'P 1'
#
loop_
_entity.id
_entity.type
_entity.pdbx_description
1 polymer ?
#
loop_
_entity_poly.entity_id
_entity_poly.type
_entity_poly.pdbx_seq_one_letter_code
_entity_poly.pdbx_strand_id
1 'polypeptide(L)'
;MLITKIYTFNTKQYTLRLCVKMADLDLSKKPQFQAYGVPDAVKMNQLSNLLQDALVSTGHVHQCALVRRKDTNVRASSLGFNLYPDQVSLLLAAFKNPAQTREEGIYYDDKQYKCVRADKNSIYAKCNKRGLVLVKTVTLLIIATYTDAMFPSVCVEAVEKLADYFKEKGK
;
A
#
# COMPACT_ATOMS: atom_id res chain seq x y z
N MET A 1 -52.59 -1.69 -0.15
CA MET A 1 -52.48 -1.39 1.30
C MET A 1 -51.04 -1.66 1.73
N LEU A 2 -50.16 -0.68 1.57
CA LEU A 2 -48.72 -0.79 1.88
C LEU A 2 -48.49 -0.21 3.26
N ILE A 3 -48.04 -1.04 4.21
CA ILE A 3 -47.64 -0.58 5.54
C ILE A 3 -46.16 -0.21 5.47
N THR A 4 -45.87 1.08 5.38
CA THR A 4 -44.50 1.62 5.41
C THR A 4 -44.06 1.77 6.86
N LYS A 5 -43.12 0.92 7.34
CA LYS A 5 -42.36 1.23 8.55
C LYS A 5 -41.19 2.13 8.16
N ILE A 6 -41.25 3.39 8.61
CA ILE A 6 -40.18 4.37 8.50
C ILE A 6 -39.26 4.15 9.69
N TYR A 7 -38.03 3.69 9.44
CA TYR A 7 -36.95 3.79 10.43
C TYR A 7 -36.13 5.04 10.10
N THR A 8 -36.26 6.05 10.95
CA THR A 8 -35.46 7.28 10.89
C THR A 8 -34.09 6.98 11.49
N PHE A 9 -33.08 6.79 10.64
CA PHE A 9 -31.68 6.78 11.08
C PHE A 9 -31.07 8.13 10.72
N ASN A 10 -30.81 8.94 11.75
CA ASN A 10 -30.20 10.25 11.62
C ASN A 10 -28.69 10.08 11.46
N THR A 11 -28.22 10.21 10.23
CA THR A 11 -26.84 10.60 9.94
C THR A 11 -26.88 11.64 8.83
N LYS A 12 -26.19 12.77 9.06
CA LYS A 12 -25.95 13.79 8.05
C LYS A 12 -25.41 13.10 6.78
N GLN A 13 -26.20 13.18 5.71
CA GLN A 13 -25.87 12.94 4.29
C GLN A 13 -25.23 11.53 4.09
N TYR A 14 -25.88 10.50 3.55
CA TYR A 14 -26.19 10.31 2.14
C TYR A 14 -27.17 9.11 2.04
N THR A 15 -28.25 9.25 1.28
CA THR A 15 -29.29 8.21 1.14
C THR A 15 -28.92 7.25 0.00
N LEU A 16 -28.58 6.00 0.30
CA LEU A 16 -28.45 4.93 -0.70
C LEU A 16 -29.65 3.99 -0.61
N ARG A 17 -30.52 4.05 -1.62
CA ARG A 17 -31.57 3.04 -1.85
C ARG A 17 -30.94 1.83 -2.53
N LEU A 18 -30.79 0.73 -1.81
CA LEU A 18 -30.51 -0.58 -2.41
C LEU A 18 -31.83 -1.36 -2.50
N CYS A 19 -32.27 -1.69 -3.71
CA CYS A 19 -33.34 -2.65 -3.94
C CYS A 19 -32.69 -3.92 -4.50
N VAL A 20 -32.57 -4.97 -3.68
CA VAL A 20 -32.05 -6.26 -4.10
C VAL A 20 -33.23 -7.19 -4.36
N LYS A 21 -33.44 -7.59 -5.63
CA LYS A 21 -34.33 -8.70 -5.97
C LYS A 21 -33.59 -10.01 -5.68
N MET A 22 -34.19 -10.82 -4.81
CA MET A 22 -33.80 -12.19 -4.50
C MET A 22 -34.25 -13.13 -5.61
N ALA A 23 -33.39 -13.39 -6.60
CA ALA A 23 -33.48 -14.55 -7.50
C ALA A 23 -32.20 -14.60 -8.35
N ASP A 24 -31.23 -15.40 -7.90
CA ASP A 24 -30.56 -16.50 -8.62
C ASP A 24 -29.21 -16.78 -7.95
N LEU A 25 -29.11 -17.94 -7.29
CA LEU A 25 -27.84 -18.50 -6.85
C LEU A 25 -27.21 -19.23 -8.05
N ASP A 26 -26.09 -18.73 -8.57
CA ASP A 26 -25.20 -19.52 -9.44
C ASP A 26 -23.77 -19.53 -8.90
N LEU A 27 -23.36 -20.70 -8.43
CA LEU A 27 -22.09 -21.06 -7.80
C LEU A 27 -21.08 -21.50 -8.89
N SER A 28 -20.71 -20.64 -9.85
CA SER A 28 -19.85 -21.10 -10.98
C SER A 28 -19.05 -20.04 -11.74
N LYS A 29 -18.76 -18.85 -11.18
CA LYS A 29 -17.90 -17.88 -11.89
C LYS A 29 -16.87 -17.26 -10.95
N LYS A 30 -15.58 -17.58 -11.18
CA LYS A 30 -14.45 -16.78 -10.70
C LYS A 30 -14.66 -15.35 -11.19
N PRO A 31 -14.84 -14.32 -10.33
CA PRO A 31 -14.98 -12.97 -10.83
C PRO A 31 -13.60 -12.37 -11.09
N GLN A 32 -13.16 -12.43 -12.35
CA GLN A 32 -12.27 -11.41 -12.88
C GLN A 32 -13.04 -10.09 -12.87
N PHE A 33 -12.83 -9.26 -11.85
CA PHE A 33 -13.46 -7.94 -11.76
C PHE A 33 -12.57 -6.88 -12.42
N GLN A 34 -12.61 -6.82 -13.75
CA GLN A 34 -12.02 -5.74 -14.52
C GLN A 34 -13.05 -4.60 -14.62
N ALA A 35 -13.14 -3.76 -13.60
CA ALA A 35 -14.06 -2.62 -13.62
C ALA A 35 -13.39 -1.40 -14.25
N TYR A 36 -13.68 -1.18 -15.55
CA TYR A 36 -13.48 0.12 -16.21
C TYR A 36 -14.66 1.04 -15.83
N GLY A 37 -14.36 2.20 -15.24
CA GLY A 37 -15.35 3.22 -14.89
C GLY A 37 -15.72 3.35 -13.40
N VAL A 38 -14.80 3.04 -12.48
CA VAL A 38 -15.03 3.17 -11.03
C VAL A 38 -14.52 4.54 -10.53
N PRO A 39 -15.30 5.33 -9.77
CA PRO A 39 -14.82 6.59 -9.18
C PRO A 39 -13.58 6.31 -8.33
N ASP A 40 -12.56 7.17 -8.43
CA ASP A 40 -11.24 6.96 -7.82
C ASP A 40 -11.30 6.56 -6.33
N ALA A 41 -12.33 7.00 -5.59
CA ALA A 41 -12.57 6.67 -4.19
C ALA A 41 -12.74 5.16 -3.88
N VAL A 42 -13.39 4.37 -4.74
CA VAL A 42 -13.57 2.92 -4.50
C VAL A 42 -12.31 2.14 -4.86
N LYS A 43 -11.54 2.64 -5.84
CA LYS A 43 -10.24 2.09 -6.24
C LYS A 43 -9.18 2.28 -5.14
N MET A 44 -9.28 3.38 -4.39
CA MET A 44 -8.42 3.70 -3.24
C MET A 44 -8.63 2.70 -2.08
N ASN A 45 -9.86 2.26 -1.82
CA ASN A 45 -10.13 1.31 -0.73
C ASN A 45 -9.61 -0.11 -1.04
N GLN A 46 -9.67 -0.57 -2.30
CA GLN A 46 -9.24 -1.92 -2.66
C GLN A 46 -7.73 -2.13 -2.51
N LEU A 47 -6.92 -1.17 -2.97
CA LEU A 47 -5.47 -1.23 -2.83
C LEU A 47 -5.04 -1.08 -1.36
N SER A 48 -5.72 -0.20 -0.62
CA SER A 48 -5.45 -0.04 0.82
C SER A 48 -5.77 -1.31 1.60
N ASN A 49 -6.90 -1.95 1.34
CA ASN A 49 -7.26 -3.22 1.98
C ASN A 49 -6.27 -4.33 1.63
N LEU A 50 -5.91 -4.48 0.34
CA LEU A 50 -4.94 -5.47 -0.08
C LEU A 50 -3.57 -5.25 0.59
N LEU A 51 -3.12 -4.01 0.68
CA LEU A 51 -1.88 -3.65 1.36
C LEU A 51 -1.95 -3.95 2.87
N GLN A 52 -3.06 -3.64 3.51
CA GLN A 52 -3.31 -3.96 4.92
C GLN A 52 -3.30 -5.48 5.14
N ASP A 53 -4.01 -6.26 4.32
CA ASP A 53 -4.09 -7.71 4.44
C ASP A 53 -2.76 -8.40 4.10
N ALA A 54 -2.01 -7.91 3.12
CA ALA A 54 -0.74 -8.51 2.72
C ALA A 54 0.42 -8.16 3.66
N LEU A 55 0.43 -6.95 4.22
CA LEU A 55 1.56 -6.46 5.02
C LEU A 55 1.19 -6.34 6.51
N VAL A 56 0.14 -5.61 6.85
CA VAL A 56 -0.22 -5.34 8.26
C VAL A 56 -0.74 -6.60 8.94
N SER A 57 -1.47 -7.48 8.23
CA SER A 57 -1.93 -8.76 8.78
C SER A 57 -0.80 -9.70 9.17
N THR A 58 0.42 -9.49 8.68
CA THR A 58 1.58 -10.29 9.09
C THR A 58 2.05 -9.99 10.51
N GLY A 59 1.63 -8.85 11.09
CA GLY A 59 2.06 -8.41 12.41
C GLY A 59 3.53 -7.94 12.49
N HIS A 60 4.27 -7.98 11.38
CA HIS A 60 5.70 -7.65 11.33
C HIS A 60 6.00 -6.36 10.54
N VAL A 61 4.97 -5.66 10.08
CA VAL A 61 5.09 -4.37 9.39
C VAL A 61 4.42 -3.30 10.26
N HIS A 62 5.13 -2.20 10.53
CA HIS A 62 4.60 -1.10 11.34
C HIS A 62 3.78 -0.14 10.50
N GLN A 63 4.37 0.38 9.42
CA GLN A 63 3.70 1.26 8.48
C GLN A 63 4.12 0.92 7.07
N CYS A 64 3.24 1.16 6.11
CA CYS A 64 3.52 0.92 4.71
C CYS A 64 2.76 1.87 3.79
N ALA A 65 3.28 2.08 2.59
CA ALA A 65 2.60 2.79 1.53
C ALA A 65 2.93 2.21 0.16
N LEU A 66 1.98 2.43 -0.73
CA LEU A 66 2.08 2.18 -2.15
C LEU A 66 2.04 3.51 -2.89
N VAL A 67 3.09 3.78 -3.66
CA VAL A 67 3.21 4.99 -4.46
C VAL A 67 3.29 4.61 -5.93
N ARG A 68 2.59 5.35 -6.79
CA ARG A 68 2.72 5.18 -8.24
C ARG A 68 3.89 6.00 -8.77
N ARG A 69 4.80 5.36 -9.51
CA ARG A 69 6.02 6.00 -10.02
C ARG A 69 5.76 7.04 -11.12
N LYS A 70 4.68 6.86 -11.89
CA LYS A 70 4.33 7.76 -13.01
C LYS A 70 3.87 9.13 -12.52
N ASP A 71 3.07 9.15 -11.45
CA ASP A 71 2.40 10.35 -10.97
C ASP A 71 2.99 10.83 -9.63
N THR A 72 3.97 10.11 -9.07
CA THR A 72 4.54 10.31 -7.71
C THR A 72 3.48 10.43 -6.63
N ASN A 73 2.30 9.83 -6.85
CA ASN A 73 1.14 9.96 -6.00
C ASN A 73 0.95 8.69 -5.15
N VAL A 74 0.65 8.87 -3.87
CA VAL A 74 0.33 7.80 -2.92
C VAL A 74 -1.02 7.21 -3.31
N ARG A 75 -1.05 5.91 -3.58
CA ARG A 75 -2.26 5.17 -3.95
C ARG A 75 -2.89 4.45 -2.78
N ALA A 76 -2.07 4.04 -1.83
CA ALA A 76 -2.50 3.41 -0.58
C ALA A 76 -1.46 3.68 0.50
N SER A 77 -1.91 3.79 1.74
CA SER A 77 -1.05 3.94 2.92
C SER A 77 -1.71 3.26 4.10
N SER A 78 -0.90 2.70 4.99
CA SER A 78 -1.37 2.20 6.28
C SER A 78 -1.84 3.36 7.16
N LEU A 79 -2.66 3.05 8.15
CA LEU A 79 -3.16 4.02 9.12
C LEU A 79 -2.01 4.79 9.79
N GLY A 80 -2.13 6.12 9.84
CA GLY A 80 -1.14 7.00 10.47
C GLY A 80 0.18 7.18 9.70
N PHE A 81 0.28 6.72 8.46
CA PHE A 81 1.47 6.91 7.62
C PHE A 81 1.21 7.97 6.55
N ASN A 82 1.77 9.16 6.77
CA ASN A 82 1.63 10.28 5.84
C ASN A 82 2.94 10.52 5.11
N LEU A 83 2.93 10.35 3.78
CA LEU A 83 4.10 10.59 2.93
C LEU A 83 3.95 11.90 2.18
N TYR A 84 4.95 12.77 2.33
CA TYR A 84 5.05 13.98 1.54
C TYR A 84 5.62 13.69 0.15
N PRO A 85 5.16 14.38 -0.91
CA PRO A 85 5.64 14.15 -2.27
C PRO A 85 7.15 14.39 -2.44
N ASP A 86 7.72 15.31 -1.65
CA ASP A 86 9.16 15.58 -1.64
C ASP A 86 9.96 14.38 -1.13
N GLN A 87 9.49 13.75 -0.05
CA GLN A 87 10.07 12.53 0.50
C GLN A 87 10.03 11.39 -0.52
N VAL A 88 8.89 11.24 -1.20
CA VAL A 88 8.74 10.22 -2.26
C VAL A 88 9.75 10.44 -3.40
N SER A 89 9.97 11.70 -3.79
CA SER A 89 10.93 12.05 -4.84
C SER A 89 12.37 11.72 -4.44
N LEU A 90 12.72 11.97 -3.17
CA LEU A 90 14.02 11.62 -2.60
C LEU A 90 14.24 10.10 -2.55
N LEU A 91 13.22 9.34 -2.13
CA LEU A 91 13.25 7.87 -2.17
C LEU A 91 13.39 7.34 -3.60
N LEU A 92 12.74 7.95 -4.59
CA LEU A 92 12.89 7.58 -6.00
C LEU A 92 14.28 7.91 -6.55
N ALA A 93 14.89 9.01 -6.11
CA ALA A 93 16.26 9.39 -6.49
C ALA A 93 17.29 8.40 -5.94
N ALA A 94 17.07 7.85 -4.73
CA ALA A 94 17.92 6.84 -4.13
C ALA A 94 18.09 5.59 -5.02
N PHE A 95 17.02 5.19 -5.74
CA PHE A 95 17.09 4.07 -6.71
C PHE A 95 17.86 4.38 -8.00
N LYS A 96 18.13 5.66 -8.31
CA LYS A 96 18.95 6.03 -9.48
C LYS A 96 20.43 5.81 -9.19
N ASN A 97 20.88 6.18 -7.99
CA ASN A 97 22.27 6.11 -7.55
C ASN A 97 22.41 5.24 -6.29
N PRO A 98 22.40 3.90 -6.43
CA PRO A 98 22.52 3.00 -5.27
C PRO A 98 23.89 3.10 -4.58
N ALA A 99 24.95 3.45 -5.31
CA ALA A 99 26.29 3.64 -4.76
C ALA A 99 26.33 4.79 -3.74
N GLN A 100 25.85 5.97 -4.13
CA GLN A 100 25.75 7.14 -3.25
C GLN A 100 24.82 6.85 -2.06
N THR A 101 23.67 6.23 -2.32
CA THR A 101 22.70 5.85 -1.28
C THR A 101 23.32 4.92 -0.23
N ARG A 102 24.29 4.09 -0.63
CA ARG A 102 24.99 3.19 0.30
C ARG A 102 25.96 3.94 1.23
N GLU A 103 26.57 5.02 0.76
CA GLU A 103 27.50 5.85 1.53
C GLU A 103 26.76 6.86 2.41
N GLU A 104 25.84 7.63 1.85
CA GLU A 104 25.11 8.70 2.56
C GLU A 104 23.95 8.16 3.41
N GLY A 105 23.39 7.01 3.04
CA GLY A 105 22.15 6.48 3.62
C GLY A 105 20.90 7.10 3.00
N ILE A 106 19.77 6.98 3.69
CA ILE A 106 18.49 7.55 3.29
C ILE A 106 17.97 8.44 4.40
N TYR A 107 17.59 9.67 4.06
CA TYR A 107 16.91 10.55 4.99
C TYR A 107 15.40 10.34 4.89
N TYR A 108 14.77 10.00 6.01
CA TYR A 108 13.33 9.74 6.07
C TYR A 108 12.81 10.09 7.48
N ASP A 109 11.69 10.82 7.57
CA ASP A 109 11.04 11.20 8.84
C ASP A 109 12.01 11.86 9.83
N ASP A 110 12.75 12.86 9.34
CA ASP A 110 13.81 13.60 10.05
C ASP A 110 14.93 12.73 10.66
N LYS A 111 15.09 11.51 10.16
CA LYS A 111 16.07 10.54 10.65
C LYS A 111 16.91 10.01 9.50
N GLN A 112 18.19 9.80 9.80
CA GLN A 112 19.10 9.16 8.86
C GLN A 112 19.04 7.63 9.05
N TYR A 113 18.64 6.94 8.00
CA TYR A 113 18.65 5.48 7.90
C TYR A 113 19.92 5.04 7.20
N LYS A 114 20.69 4.19 7.86
CA LYS A 114 21.89 3.60 7.29
C LYS A 114 21.51 2.49 6.33
N CYS A 115 21.98 2.56 5.09
CA CYS A 115 21.71 1.53 4.10
C CYS A 115 22.45 0.23 4.45
N VAL A 116 21.70 -0.85 4.52
CA VAL A 116 22.21 -2.21 4.71
C VAL A 116 22.47 -2.85 3.35
N ARG A 117 21.57 -2.60 2.39
CA ARG A 117 21.64 -3.14 1.03
C ARG A 117 20.97 -2.16 0.08
N ALA A 118 21.59 -1.91 -1.07
CA ALA A 118 21.04 -1.04 -2.10
C ALA A 118 21.23 -1.71 -3.47
N ASP A 119 20.15 -2.29 -3.97
CA ASP A 119 20.05 -2.85 -5.31
C ASP A 119 19.24 -1.92 -6.23
N LYS A 120 19.16 -2.28 -7.53
CA LYS A 120 18.40 -1.50 -8.53
C LYS A 120 16.89 -1.45 -8.25
N ASN A 121 16.38 -2.48 -7.60
CA ASN A 121 14.96 -2.71 -7.36
C ASN A 121 14.59 -2.76 -5.88
N SER A 122 15.52 -3.05 -4.97
CA SER A 122 15.24 -3.10 -3.54
C SER A 122 16.34 -2.41 -2.75
N ILE A 123 15.93 -1.59 -1.79
CA ILE A 123 16.83 -0.90 -0.87
C ILE A 123 16.34 -1.18 0.55
N TYR A 124 17.26 -1.63 1.39
CA TYR A 124 17.03 -1.90 2.80
C TYR A 124 17.89 -0.96 3.62
N ALA A 125 17.25 -0.22 4.52
CA ALA A 125 17.91 0.72 5.40
C ALA A 125 17.46 0.51 6.85
N LYS A 126 18.35 0.77 7.80
CA LYS A 126 18.13 0.58 9.24
C LYS A 126 18.52 1.85 9.99
N CYS A 127 17.67 2.27 10.93
CA CYS A 127 17.92 3.36 11.85
C CYS A 127 17.71 2.86 13.28
N ASN A 128 18.79 2.53 13.99
CA ASN A 128 18.75 2.01 15.36
C ASN A 128 17.77 0.81 15.51
N LYS A 129 16.62 1.09 16.13
CA LYS A 129 15.51 0.17 16.45
C LYS A 129 14.40 0.13 15.39
N ARG A 130 14.53 0.89 14.31
CA ARG A 130 13.58 0.94 13.19
C ARG A 130 14.28 0.53 11.91
N GLY A 131 13.51 0.07 10.94
CA GLY A 131 14.00 -0.14 9.58
C GLY A 131 13.03 0.38 8.54
N LEU A 132 13.58 0.54 7.34
CA LEU A 132 12.92 1.02 6.14
C LEU A 132 13.26 0.05 5.02
N VAL A 133 12.21 -0.45 4.38
CA VAL A 133 12.25 -1.37 3.25
C VAL A 133 11.61 -0.67 2.08
N LEU A 134 12.35 -0.55 0.98
CA LEU A 134 11.89 0.09 -0.23
C LEU A 134 12.02 -0.92 -1.36
N VAL A 135 10.91 -1.22 -2.03
CA VAL A 135 10.90 -2.11 -3.18
C VAL A 135 10.23 -1.42 -4.36
N LYS A 136 10.98 -1.32 -5.45
CA LYS A 136 10.58 -0.71 -6.70
C LYS A 136 10.16 -1.78 -7.70
N THR A 137 8.97 -1.59 -8.26
CA THR A 137 8.45 -2.35 -9.39
C THR A 137 8.46 -1.48 -10.66
N VAL A 138 7.93 -2.02 -11.76
CA VAL A 138 7.82 -1.29 -13.04
C VAL A 138 6.98 -0.02 -12.87
N THR A 139 5.83 -0.13 -12.21
CA THR A 139 4.82 0.96 -12.12
C THR A 139 4.66 1.54 -10.71
N LEU A 140 5.02 0.78 -9.68
CA LEU A 140 4.79 1.11 -8.27
C LEU A 140 6.09 1.12 -7.46
N LEU A 141 6.09 1.90 -6.39
CA LEU A 141 7.08 1.90 -5.33
C LEU A 141 6.36 1.51 -4.04
N ILE A 142 6.87 0.48 -3.36
CA ILE A 142 6.36 -0.01 -2.09
C ILE A 142 7.34 0.43 -1.01
N ILE A 143 6.80 1.07 0.02
CA ILE A 143 7.54 1.58 1.17
C ILE A 143 6.99 0.85 2.38
N ALA A 144 7.85 0.27 3.20
CA ALA A 144 7.45 -0.36 4.44
C ALA A 144 8.46 -0.04 5.54
N THR A 145 7.97 0.14 6.76
CA THR A 145 8.78 0.34 7.95
C THR A 145 8.46 -0.73 8.98
N TYR A 146 9.44 -1.05 9.79
CA TYR A 146 9.29 -1.97 10.91
C TYR A 146 10.00 -1.40 12.15
N THR A 147 9.63 -1.93 13.31
CA THR A 147 10.17 -1.54 14.62
C THR A 147 10.91 -2.71 15.26
N ASP A 148 11.48 -2.50 16.44
CA ASP A 148 12.29 -3.46 17.20
C ASP A 148 11.52 -4.72 17.61
N ALA A 149 10.20 -4.59 17.81
CA ALA A 149 9.33 -5.71 18.15
C ALA A 149 9.02 -6.63 16.96
N MET A 150 9.50 -6.31 15.75
CA MET A 150 9.16 -6.98 14.51
C MET A 150 10.39 -7.64 13.88
N PHE A 151 10.17 -8.76 13.19
CA PHE A 151 11.27 -9.46 12.51
C PHE A 151 11.53 -8.84 11.13
N PRO A 152 12.72 -8.26 10.89
CA PRO A 152 13.05 -7.62 9.62
C PRO A 152 12.98 -8.60 8.45
N SER A 153 13.39 -9.85 8.66
CA SER A 153 13.38 -10.89 7.62
C SER A 153 11.97 -11.16 7.09
N VAL A 154 10.98 -11.29 8.00
CA VAL A 154 9.57 -11.51 7.62
C VAL A 154 9.01 -10.27 6.92
N CYS A 155 9.39 -9.09 7.38
CA CYS A 155 8.99 -7.82 6.80
C CYS A 155 9.46 -7.70 5.34
N VAL A 156 10.73 -8.01 5.07
CA VAL A 156 11.32 -7.99 3.73
C VAL A 156 10.65 -9.02 2.82
N GLU A 157 10.43 -10.24 3.32
CA GLU A 157 9.77 -11.31 2.56
C GLU A 157 8.35 -10.93 2.14
N ALA A 158 7.55 -10.37 3.05
CA ALA A 158 6.18 -9.94 2.76
C ALA A 158 6.13 -8.82 1.70
N VAL A 159 7.05 -7.85 1.78
CA VAL A 159 7.12 -6.73 0.83
C VAL A 159 7.59 -7.19 -0.55
N GLU A 160 8.59 -8.08 -0.63
CA GLU A 160 9.05 -8.64 -1.91
C GLU A 160 7.97 -9.51 -2.56
N LYS A 161 7.26 -10.35 -1.79
CA LYS A 161 6.11 -11.13 -2.30
C LYS A 161 5.02 -10.23 -2.88
N LEU A 162 4.68 -9.15 -2.19
CA LEU A 162 3.72 -8.18 -2.69
C LEU A 162 4.22 -7.48 -3.96
N ALA A 163 5.50 -7.13 -4.01
CA ALA A 163 6.11 -6.54 -5.19
C ALA A 163 6.07 -7.48 -6.39
N ASP A 164 6.36 -8.76 -6.20
CA ASP A 164 6.31 -9.79 -7.24
C ASP A 164 4.89 -10.00 -7.77
N TYR A 165 3.89 -9.99 -6.88
CA TYR A 165 2.48 -10.02 -7.27
C TYR A 165 2.11 -8.86 -8.21
N PHE A 166 2.57 -7.63 -7.91
CA PHE A 166 2.33 -6.47 -8.78
C PHE A 166 3.13 -6.53 -10.09
N LYS A 167 4.32 -7.14 -10.10
CA LYS A 167 5.09 -7.37 -11.33
C LYS A 167 4.38 -8.38 -12.23
N GLU A 168 3.74 -9.40 -11.66
CA GLU A 168 3.01 -10.43 -12.41
C GLU A 168 1.67 -9.89 -12.95
N LYS A 169 0.89 -9.19 -12.12
CA LYS A 169 -0.39 -8.58 -12.53
C LYS A 169 -0.25 -7.36 -13.44
N GLY A 170 0.92 -6.73 -13.44
CA GLY A 170 1.21 -5.52 -14.23
C GLY A 170 1.73 -5.79 -15.64
N LYS A 171 1.74 -7.05 -16.09
CA LYS A 171 1.98 -7.43 -17.49
C LYS A 171 0.74 -7.22 -18.36
#